data_AF-A0A419E380-F1
#
_entry.id   AF-A0A419E380-F1
#
_cell.length_a   1.000
_cell.length_b   1.000
_cell.length_c   1.000
_cell.angle_alpha   90.00
_cell.angle_beta   90.00
_cell.angle_gamma   90.00
#
_symmetry.space_group_name_H-M   'P 1'
#
loop_
_entity.id
_entity.type
_entity.pdbx_description
1 polymer ?
#
loop_
_entity_poly.entity_id
_entity_poly.type
_entity_poly.pdbx_seq_one_letter_code
_entity_poly.pdbx_strand_id
1 'polypeptide(L)'
;MKKIAFVSWVIVFVILLISCETRVSTDTAAAPTLTPKSDTAGNKVDPGEEIGGMLLTTGQGGKIPEIWEFCDPYVTGAGVTIRECQVPALQRILIGYGAPGNTLDELDSYWSTTSWELYLDNQPVNLTAFGTFDQAGDSNGSVLRLWNVVLMNPAPGLHTLRSVSIEKGELFDNTWNFTVASPATMEIPAGSETLPFTGTSDAFTTLEEFHSLMTSSVTNGDIDSFWETVSATGQMPLIFGDNIAVFLYRGQAENVECRGDFATPYIRQGETNIWAFIKLFEPDARVEYTIWLDSNQPILDSLNPITETGGLGTNSVVQMPEYAIPLFTLPRDNIAHGVLGENITITSQRLGYNVNYRVYTPVGYETLESLPVIYVTDGQDFINPEMGAMINVLDNLIADGRVEPIIAVFVDTRDPSTGVNRREEEFVGASIADCPFCDFVALELVPVIDTDYKTVASPNARAILGFSLGGNLTAHIGLKRADVFQNMAILSPYISAEWIFDSYQETSPLPIKIFLGHGTYDNQAASIRLRDTLEAKGYPLLYVETHAGHSFGNVRGMLDDMLIYFFGK
;
A
#
# COMPACT_ATOMS: atom_id res chain seq x y z
N MET A 1 -7.33 -31.43 50.98
CA MET A 1 -7.31 -32.54 50.00
C MET A 1 -7.69 -31.99 48.64
N LYS A 2 -7.05 -32.52 47.60
CA LYS A 2 -7.09 -32.15 46.17
C LYS A 2 -6.20 -30.97 45.77
N LYS A 3 -5.08 -31.40 45.20
CA LYS A 3 -3.89 -30.73 44.69
C LYS A 3 -4.23 -29.84 43.49
N ILE A 4 -3.69 -28.64 43.48
CA ILE A 4 -3.54 -27.79 42.30
C ILE A 4 -2.19 -28.18 41.69
N ALA A 5 -2.20 -28.69 40.46
CA ALA A 5 -1.00 -29.02 39.71
C ALA A 5 -0.43 -27.74 39.10
N PHE A 6 0.77 -27.35 39.55
CA PHE A 6 1.65 -26.44 38.84
C PHE A 6 2.15 -27.17 37.58
N VAL A 7 1.91 -26.60 36.40
CA VAL A 7 2.60 -27.02 35.16
C VAL A 7 3.53 -25.88 34.78
N SER A 8 4.82 -26.06 35.09
CA SER A 8 5.90 -25.23 34.57
C SER A 8 6.06 -25.50 33.06
N TRP A 9 5.97 -24.46 32.24
CA TRP A 9 6.45 -24.52 30.87
C TRP A 9 7.95 -24.22 30.87
N VAL A 10 8.75 -25.29 30.75
CA VAL A 10 10.16 -25.21 30.37
C VAL A 10 10.20 -25.34 28.86
N ILE A 11 10.45 -24.23 28.15
CA ILE A 11 10.73 -24.26 26.71
C ILE A 11 12.17 -24.73 26.53
N VAL A 12 12.34 -25.98 26.11
CA VAL A 12 13.61 -26.51 25.61
C VAL A 12 13.65 -26.21 24.11
N PHE A 13 14.53 -25.30 23.70
CA PHE A 13 14.91 -25.15 22.30
C PHE A 13 15.70 -26.40 21.88
N VAL A 14 15.09 -27.26 21.06
CA VAL A 14 15.82 -28.29 20.29
C VAL A 14 16.03 -27.73 18.90
N ILE A 15 17.25 -27.29 18.65
CA ILE A 15 17.76 -26.97 17.30
C ILE A 15 17.91 -28.31 16.57
N LEU A 16 17.02 -28.59 15.61
CA LEU A 16 17.25 -29.66 14.63
C LEU A 16 18.04 -29.05 13.46
N LEU A 17 19.36 -29.20 13.53
CA LEU A 17 20.26 -29.05 12.38
C LEU A 17 20.00 -30.21 11.42
N ILE A 18 19.25 -29.96 10.35
CA ILE A 18 19.25 -30.86 9.19
C ILE A 18 20.53 -30.55 8.41
N SER A 19 21.57 -31.35 8.69
CA SER A 19 22.77 -31.42 7.85
C SER A 19 22.38 -32.11 6.54
N CYS A 20 22.52 -31.41 5.42
CA CYS A 20 22.41 -32.02 4.10
C CYS A 20 23.69 -32.85 3.87
N GLU A 21 23.66 -34.12 4.28
CA GLU A 21 24.68 -35.10 3.89
C GLU A 21 24.61 -35.32 2.38
N THR A 22 25.74 -35.11 1.71
CA THR A 22 25.97 -35.53 0.32
C THR A 22 25.85 -37.06 0.23
N ARG A 23 24.67 -37.56 -0.15
CA ARG A 23 24.52 -38.94 -0.62
C ARG A 23 25.03 -39.03 -2.05
N VAL A 24 26.22 -39.60 -2.21
CA VAL A 24 26.68 -40.14 -3.50
C VAL A 24 25.83 -41.38 -3.79
N SER A 25 24.82 -41.22 -4.65
CA SER A 25 24.14 -42.34 -5.28
C SER A 25 24.96 -42.78 -6.49
N THR A 26 25.57 -43.97 -6.40
CA THR A 26 26.17 -44.65 -7.54
C THR A 26 25.08 -45.46 -8.26
N ASP A 27 24.25 -44.79 -9.04
CA ASP A 27 23.46 -45.45 -10.08
C ASP A 27 23.82 -44.84 -11.42
N THR A 28 24.57 -45.62 -12.20
CA THR A 28 25.10 -45.24 -13.51
C THR A 28 24.06 -45.59 -14.57
N ALA A 29 23.05 -44.75 -14.70
CA ALA A 29 22.36 -44.58 -15.99
C ALA A 29 23.08 -43.43 -16.71
N ALA A 30 23.90 -43.78 -17.70
CA ALA A 30 24.57 -42.80 -18.54
C ALA A 30 23.53 -41.88 -19.18
N ALA A 31 23.66 -40.57 -18.93
CA ALA A 31 22.94 -39.55 -19.67
C ALA A 31 23.20 -39.75 -21.18
N PRO A 32 22.18 -39.64 -22.04
CA PRO A 32 22.39 -39.76 -23.48
C PRO A 32 23.42 -38.71 -23.91
N THR A 33 24.54 -39.18 -24.45
CA THR A 33 25.58 -38.33 -25.00
C THR A 33 25.01 -37.64 -26.24
N LEU A 34 24.58 -36.38 -26.08
CA LEU A 34 24.21 -35.54 -27.21
C LEU A 34 25.49 -35.30 -28.02
N THR A 35 25.55 -35.96 -29.18
CA THR A 35 26.56 -35.72 -30.18
C THR A 35 26.32 -34.31 -30.74
N PRO A 36 27.34 -33.44 -30.84
CA PRO A 36 27.20 -32.18 -31.56
C PRO A 36 26.77 -32.51 -32.99
N LYS A 37 25.55 -32.12 -33.35
CA LYS A 37 25.13 -32.19 -34.75
C LYS A 37 25.95 -31.14 -35.48
N SER A 38 26.65 -31.59 -36.52
CA SER A 38 27.51 -30.80 -37.38
C SER A 38 26.85 -29.48 -37.81
N ASP A 39 27.68 -28.45 -38.00
CA ASP A 39 27.39 -27.23 -38.76
C ASP A 39 26.40 -27.47 -39.91
N THR A 40 25.14 -27.16 -39.66
CA THR A 40 24.17 -26.84 -40.69
C THR A 40 23.56 -25.52 -40.26
N ALA A 41 23.77 -24.48 -41.06
CA ALA A 41 23.07 -23.22 -40.98
C ALA A 41 21.55 -23.48 -40.98
N GLY A 42 20.96 -23.61 -39.79
CA GLY A 42 19.53 -23.43 -39.61
C GLY A 42 19.22 -21.97 -39.82
N ASN A 43 18.09 -21.66 -40.46
CA ASN A 43 17.62 -20.28 -40.57
C ASN A 43 17.56 -19.70 -39.15
N LYS A 44 18.30 -18.62 -38.90
CA LYS A 44 18.22 -17.90 -37.64
C LYS A 44 16.83 -17.26 -37.54
N VAL A 45 16.28 -17.25 -36.34
CA VAL A 45 14.96 -16.67 -36.07
C VAL A 45 15.08 -15.14 -36.11
N ASP A 46 14.27 -14.50 -36.96
CA ASP A 46 14.20 -13.05 -37.14
C ASP A 46 13.09 -12.41 -36.27
N PRO A 47 13.12 -11.08 -36.04
CA PRO A 47 12.01 -10.40 -35.37
C PRO A 47 10.69 -10.63 -36.11
N GLY A 48 9.66 -11.05 -35.38
CA GLY A 48 8.35 -11.39 -35.94
C GLY A 48 8.13 -12.90 -36.17
N GLU A 49 9.14 -13.74 -35.94
CA GLU A 49 9.05 -15.19 -36.05
C GLU A 49 8.88 -15.87 -34.66
N GLU A 50 8.50 -17.16 -34.68
CA GLU A 50 8.13 -17.90 -33.47
C GLU A 50 9.05 -19.10 -33.19
N ILE A 51 9.29 -19.38 -31.91
CA ILE A 51 9.90 -20.61 -31.40
C ILE A 51 8.92 -21.26 -30.43
N GLY A 52 8.48 -22.49 -30.71
CA GLY A 52 7.57 -23.21 -29.81
C GLY A 52 6.22 -22.52 -29.58
N GLY A 53 5.77 -21.66 -30.52
CA GLY A 53 4.58 -20.83 -30.39
C GLY A 53 4.80 -19.50 -29.65
N MET A 54 6.01 -19.23 -29.18
CA MET A 54 6.39 -17.97 -28.56
C MET A 54 6.96 -17.02 -29.60
N LEU A 55 6.40 -15.81 -29.72
CA LEU A 55 6.81 -14.80 -30.70
C LEU A 55 8.04 -14.03 -30.18
N LEU A 56 9.07 -13.89 -31.03
CA LEU A 56 10.25 -13.08 -30.74
C LEU A 56 10.14 -11.72 -31.42
N THR A 57 10.32 -10.64 -30.67
CA THR A 57 10.25 -9.25 -31.19
C THR A 57 11.30 -8.34 -30.54
N THR A 58 11.36 -7.09 -30.98
CA THR A 58 12.19 -6.04 -30.38
C THR A 58 11.36 -5.18 -29.43
N GLY A 59 11.90 -4.82 -28.27
CA GLY A 59 11.32 -3.85 -27.36
C GLY A 59 11.82 -2.42 -27.64
N GLN A 60 11.00 -1.40 -27.41
CA GLN A 60 11.48 -0.02 -27.32
C GLN A 60 11.40 0.46 -25.87
N GLY A 61 12.52 0.42 -25.14
CA GLY A 61 12.86 1.29 -23.99
C GLY A 61 11.80 1.52 -22.88
N GLY A 62 10.82 0.63 -22.72
CA GLY A 62 9.88 0.63 -21.60
C GLY A 62 10.29 -0.37 -20.52
N LYS A 63 9.62 -0.34 -19.36
CA LYS A 63 9.78 -1.27 -18.23
C LYS A 63 9.32 -2.70 -18.61
N ILE A 64 10.04 -3.37 -19.51
CA ILE A 64 9.85 -4.80 -19.79
C ILE A 64 10.64 -5.55 -18.71
N PRO A 65 10.01 -6.47 -17.94
CA PRO A 65 10.74 -7.30 -16.99
C PRO A 65 11.88 -8.05 -17.67
N GLU A 66 13.06 -8.00 -17.07
CA GLU A 66 14.23 -8.70 -17.59
C GLU A 66 14.28 -10.10 -17.00
N ILE A 67 14.65 -11.10 -17.81
CA ILE A 67 14.82 -12.46 -17.30
C ILE A 67 15.87 -12.54 -16.18
N TRP A 68 16.78 -11.57 -16.13
CA TRP A 68 17.83 -11.44 -15.12
C TRP A 68 17.32 -11.05 -13.72
N GLU A 69 16.08 -10.58 -13.61
CA GLU A 69 15.38 -10.42 -12.33
C GLU A 69 15.05 -11.77 -11.68
N PHE A 70 14.97 -12.83 -12.49
CA PHE A 70 14.57 -14.18 -12.07
C PHE A 70 15.71 -15.20 -12.19
N CYS A 71 16.68 -14.94 -13.07
CA CYS A 71 17.77 -15.85 -13.42
C CYS A 71 19.12 -15.17 -13.16
N ASP A 72 19.98 -15.77 -12.33
CA ASP A 72 21.32 -15.24 -12.03
C ASP A 72 22.17 -15.03 -13.30
N PRO A 73 22.48 -13.77 -13.67
CA PRO A 73 23.19 -13.44 -14.91
C PRO A 73 24.72 -13.52 -14.78
N TYR A 74 25.25 -13.67 -13.55
CA TYR A 74 26.68 -13.49 -13.27
C TYR A 74 27.50 -14.71 -13.68
N VAL A 75 28.54 -14.50 -14.48
CA VAL A 75 29.46 -15.54 -14.97
C VAL A 75 30.88 -15.20 -14.50
N THR A 76 31.50 -16.09 -13.72
CA THR A 76 32.75 -15.80 -12.99
C THR A 76 34.03 -16.29 -13.69
N GLY A 77 33.92 -16.89 -14.89
CA GLY A 77 35.05 -17.31 -15.70
C GLY A 77 34.67 -17.99 -17.01
N ALA A 78 35.65 -18.18 -17.90
CA ALA A 78 35.48 -18.90 -19.16
C ALA A 78 35.12 -20.37 -18.93
N GLY A 79 34.33 -20.93 -19.84
CA GLY A 79 33.86 -22.31 -19.78
C GLY A 79 32.36 -22.45 -20.02
N VAL A 80 31.83 -23.62 -19.63
CA VAL A 80 30.42 -23.97 -19.76
C VAL A 80 29.74 -23.81 -18.41
N THR A 81 28.67 -23.02 -18.35
CA THR A 81 27.85 -22.83 -17.14
C THR A 81 26.40 -23.22 -17.43
N ILE A 82 25.77 -23.98 -16.51
CA ILE A 82 24.35 -24.31 -16.58
C ILE A 82 23.69 -23.87 -15.27
N ARG A 83 22.59 -23.14 -15.36
CA ARG A 83 21.81 -22.63 -14.23
C ARG A 83 20.35 -22.99 -14.39
N GLU A 84 19.64 -23.03 -13.28
CA GLU A 84 18.19 -23.22 -13.24
C GLU A 84 17.54 -21.99 -12.60
N CYS A 85 16.39 -21.58 -13.12
CA CYS A 85 15.59 -20.48 -12.57
C CYS A 85 14.10 -20.68 -12.84
N GLN A 86 13.26 -19.92 -12.11
CA GLN A 86 11.81 -19.94 -12.25
C GLN A 86 11.35 -18.56 -12.71
N VAL A 87 10.57 -18.51 -13.79
CA VAL A 87 10.08 -17.27 -14.41
C VAL A 87 8.56 -17.24 -14.27
N PRO A 88 7.96 -16.16 -13.76
CA PRO A 88 6.49 -16.02 -13.70
C PRO A 88 5.85 -16.08 -15.10
N ALA A 89 4.55 -16.37 -15.16
CA ALA A 89 3.79 -16.30 -16.40
C ALA A 89 3.60 -14.84 -16.85
N LEU A 90 4.55 -14.31 -17.62
CA LEU A 90 4.56 -12.93 -18.11
C LEU A 90 3.99 -12.84 -19.53
N GLN A 91 3.45 -11.68 -19.91
CA GLN A 91 3.03 -11.42 -21.30
C GLN A 91 4.21 -11.14 -22.23
N ARG A 92 5.31 -10.63 -21.67
CA ARG A 92 6.55 -10.40 -22.38
C ARG A 92 7.71 -10.37 -21.39
N ILE A 93 8.87 -10.82 -21.83
CA ILE A 93 10.09 -10.80 -21.03
C ILE A 93 11.29 -10.52 -21.94
N LEU A 94 12.18 -9.65 -21.49
CA LEU A 94 13.44 -9.41 -22.19
C LEU A 94 14.41 -10.55 -21.86
N ILE A 95 14.82 -11.29 -22.89
CA ILE A 95 15.75 -12.44 -22.76
C ILE A 95 17.15 -12.13 -23.31
N GLY A 96 17.37 -10.89 -23.74
CA GLY A 96 18.65 -10.42 -24.25
C GLY A 96 19.74 -10.47 -23.21
N TYR A 97 20.82 -11.21 -23.49
CA TYR A 97 22.03 -11.19 -22.68
C TYR A 97 22.98 -10.07 -23.15
N GLY A 98 23.91 -9.67 -22.30
CA GLY A 98 24.83 -8.59 -22.63
C GLY A 98 25.90 -8.39 -21.58
N ALA A 99 26.48 -7.19 -21.53
CA ALA A 99 27.63 -6.91 -20.68
C ALA A 99 27.60 -5.49 -20.12
N PRO A 100 28.07 -5.31 -18.87
CA PRO A 100 28.26 -4.00 -18.27
C PRO A 100 29.58 -3.36 -18.73
N GLY A 101 29.63 -2.02 -18.71
CA GLY A 101 30.84 -1.22 -18.91
C GLY A 101 30.83 0.04 -18.05
N ASN A 102 32.02 0.57 -17.73
CA ASN A 102 32.12 1.82 -16.95
C ASN A 102 31.92 3.06 -17.83
N THR A 103 32.18 2.93 -19.14
CA THR A 103 32.00 3.99 -20.13
C THR A 103 31.48 3.39 -21.44
N LEU A 104 30.83 4.21 -22.27
CA LEU A 104 30.36 3.78 -23.59
C LEU A 104 31.52 3.38 -24.51
N ASP A 105 32.66 4.07 -24.45
CA ASP A 105 33.83 3.75 -25.28
C ASP A 105 34.45 2.37 -24.93
N GLU A 106 34.53 2.03 -23.62
CA GLU A 106 34.95 0.70 -23.19
C GLU A 106 33.97 -0.37 -23.68
N LEU A 107 32.68 -0.09 -23.57
CA LEU A 107 31.62 -1.00 -23.94
C LEU A 107 31.59 -1.24 -25.46
N ASP A 108 31.77 -0.19 -26.27
CA ASP A 108 31.89 -0.27 -27.73
C ASP A 108 33.11 -1.10 -28.15
N SER A 109 34.27 -0.85 -27.51
CA SER A 109 35.48 -1.61 -27.78
C SER A 109 35.29 -3.09 -27.43
N TYR A 110 34.72 -3.40 -26.27
CA TYR A 110 34.43 -4.76 -25.85
C TYR A 110 33.47 -5.44 -26.83
N TRP A 111 32.33 -4.81 -27.10
CA TRP A 111 31.27 -5.34 -27.96
C TRP A 111 31.75 -5.65 -29.38
N SER A 112 32.62 -4.80 -29.94
CA SER A 112 33.17 -4.99 -31.30
C SER A 112 34.15 -6.16 -31.43
N THR A 113 34.72 -6.62 -30.32
CA THR A 113 35.72 -7.71 -30.29
C THR A 113 35.16 -9.04 -29.80
N THR A 114 33.94 -9.04 -29.28
CA THR A 114 33.26 -10.22 -28.76
C THR A 114 32.30 -10.78 -29.81
N SER A 115 32.39 -12.08 -30.09
CA SER A 115 31.34 -12.75 -30.86
C SER A 115 30.17 -13.10 -29.93
N TRP A 116 28.94 -13.03 -30.44
CA TRP A 116 27.73 -13.33 -29.68
C TRP A 116 26.84 -14.28 -30.47
N GLU A 117 26.39 -15.33 -29.82
CA GLU A 117 25.33 -16.22 -30.28
C GLU A 117 24.32 -16.41 -29.17
N LEU A 118 23.03 -16.40 -29.51
CA LEU A 118 21.94 -16.66 -28.58
C LEU A 118 21.04 -17.73 -29.16
N TYR A 119 20.64 -18.67 -28.32
CA TYR A 119 19.75 -19.75 -28.65
C TYR A 119 18.59 -19.76 -27.65
N LEU A 120 17.37 -19.93 -28.16
CA LEU A 120 16.19 -20.23 -27.37
C LEU A 120 15.68 -21.60 -27.81
N ASP A 121 15.52 -22.54 -26.87
CA ASP A 121 15.11 -23.93 -27.12
C ASP A 121 15.91 -24.60 -28.25
N ASN A 122 17.23 -24.36 -28.25
CA ASN A 122 18.19 -24.82 -29.25
C ASN A 122 18.02 -24.23 -30.67
N GLN A 123 17.16 -23.23 -30.87
CA GLN A 123 17.04 -22.48 -32.13
C GLN A 123 17.91 -21.21 -32.09
N PRO A 124 18.76 -20.97 -33.10
CA PRO A 124 19.61 -19.77 -33.14
C PRO A 124 18.80 -18.50 -33.44
N VAL A 125 19.06 -17.43 -32.70
CA VAL A 125 18.42 -16.11 -32.86
C VAL A 125 19.29 -15.19 -33.73
N ASN A 126 18.67 -14.43 -34.64
CA ASN A 126 19.38 -13.46 -35.48
C ASN A 126 19.66 -12.14 -34.74
N LEU A 127 20.58 -12.16 -33.78
CA LEU A 127 20.90 -11.02 -32.92
C LEU A 127 21.09 -9.68 -33.66
N THR A 128 21.71 -9.69 -34.84
CA THR A 128 21.91 -8.48 -35.65
C THR A 128 20.60 -7.85 -36.13
N ALA A 129 19.58 -8.65 -36.43
CA ALA A 129 18.26 -8.16 -36.83
C ALA A 129 17.46 -7.57 -35.66
N PHE A 130 17.68 -8.07 -34.43
CA PHE A 130 17.07 -7.51 -33.22
C PHE A 130 17.76 -6.23 -32.73
N GLY A 131 19.08 -6.11 -32.94
CA GLY A 131 19.86 -4.95 -32.50
C GLY A 131 20.09 -4.94 -30.98
N THR A 132 20.61 -3.81 -30.48
CA THR A 132 20.98 -3.63 -29.07
C THR A 132 20.45 -2.30 -28.53
N PHE A 133 20.39 -2.16 -27.21
CA PHE A 133 20.16 -0.89 -26.54
C PHE A 133 20.96 -0.80 -25.24
N ASP A 134 21.10 0.43 -24.74
CA ASP A 134 21.88 0.75 -23.54
C ASP A 134 20.97 1.25 -22.42
N GLN A 135 21.24 0.82 -21.19
CA GLN A 135 20.53 1.23 -19.98
C GLN A 135 21.47 1.45 -18.80
N ALA A 136 20.96 1.99 -17.69
CA ALA A 136 21.73 2.13 -16.46
C ALA A 136 22.04 0.74 -15.87
N GLY A 137 23.29 0.49 -15.49
CA GLY A 137 23.71 -0.73 -14.80
C GLY A 137 23.57 -0.64 -13.27
N ASP A 138 23.82 -1.76 -12.59
CA ASP A 138 23.64 -1.92 -11.13
C ASP A 138 24.57 -1.04 -10.27
N SER A 139 25.65 -0.52 -10.86
CA SER A 139 26.61 0.34 -10.16
C SER A 139 26.51 1.79 -10.60
N ASN A 140 26.72 2.72 -9.67
CA ASN A 140 26.48 4.15 -9.88
C ASN A 140 27.36 4.71 -11.02
N GLY A 141 26.72 5.03 -12.15
CA GLY A 141 27.39 5.54 -13.36
C GLY A 141 27.80 4.47 -14.39
N SER A 142 27.53 3.19 -14.15
CA SER A 142 27.77 2.12 -15.14
C SER A 142 26.66 2.03 -16.18
N VAL A 143 27.02 1.51 -17.36
CA VAL A 143 26.10 1.28 -18.49
C VAL A 143 26.03 -0.23 -18.75
N LEU A 144 24.84 -0.75 -18.99
CA LEU A 144 24.59 -2.12 -19.42
C LEU A 144 24.06 -2.10 -20.86
N ARG A 145 24.73 -2.83 -21.76
CA ARG A 145 24.25 -3.04 -23.14
C ARG A 145 23.68 -4.45 -23.26
N LEU A 146 22.46 -4.55 -23.79
CA LEU A 146 21.74 -5.81 -23.97
C LEU A 146 21.32 -6.00 -25.43
N TRP A 147 21.25 -7.27 -25.86
CA TRP A 147 20.54 -7.62 -27.10
C TRP A 147 19.03 -7.35 -26.97
N ASN A 148 18.40 -6.80 -27.99
CA ASN A 148 17.00 -6.41 -27.93
C ASN A 148 16.04 -7.56 -28.30
N VAL A 149 16.14 -8.68 -27.59
CA VAL A 149 15.34 -9.88 -27.84
C VAL A 149 14.25 -9.99 -26.77
N VAL A 150 13.01 -9.78 -27.17
CA VAL A 150 11.83 -9.89 -26.31
C VAL A 150 11.04 -11.12 -26.70
N LEU A 151 10.74 -11.96 -25.72
CA LEU A 151 9.85 -13.11 -25.87
C LEU A 151 8.43 -12.70 -25.47
N MET A 152 7.47 -12.85 -26.38
CA MET A 152 6.06 -12.58 -26.14
C MET A 152 5.34 -13.87 -25.75
N ASN A 153 4.52 -13.80 -24.70
CA ASN A 153 3.76 -14.91 -24.11
C ASN A 153 4.62 -16.18 -23.98
N PRO A 154 5.67 -16.17 -23.13
CA PRO A 154 6.49 -17.35 -22.90
C PRO A 154 5.60 -18.54 -22.53
N ALA A 155 5.75 -19.64 -23.27
CA ALA A 155 4.94 -20.82 -23.07
C ALA A 155 5.22 -21.42 -21.68
N PRO A 156 4.22 -22.01 -21.00
CA PRO A 156 4.47 -22.72 -19.76
C PRO A 156 5.38 -23.93 -19.93
N GLY A 157 6.21 -24.17 -18.91
CA GLY A 157 7.08 -25.33 -18.85
C GLY A 157 8.55 -24.96 -18.94
N LEU A 158 9.38 -25.97 -19.18
CA LEU A 158 10.83 -25.84 -19.20
C LEU A 158 11.31 -25.33 -20.55
N HIS A 159 12.08 -24.25 -20.52
CA HIS A 159 12.75 -23.64 -21.67
C HIS A 159 14.25 -23.52 -21.42
N THR A 160 15.01 -23.38 -22.50
CA THR A 160 16.47 -23.21 -22.44
C THR A 160 16.88 -21.94 -23.17
N LEU A 161 17.51 -21.02 -22.44
CA LEU A 161 18.21 -19.86 -23.01
C LEU A 161 19.72 -20.13 -22.96
N ARG A 162 20.40 -20.12 -24.10
CA ARG A 162 21.85 -20.34 -24.17
C ARG A 162 22.54 -19.19 -24.89
N SER A 163 23.52 -18.59 -24.24
CA SER A 163 24.38 -17.55 -24.80
C SER A 163 25.79 -18.09 -24.95
N VAL A 164 26.36 -17.95 -26.16
CA VAL A 164 27.75 -18.31 -26.44
C VAL A 164 28.51 -17.06 -26.86
N SER A 165 29.57 -16.72 -26.14
CA SER A 165 30.48 -15.62 -26.49
C SER A 165 31.93 -16.07 -26.54
N ILE A 166 32.72 -15.41 -27.40
CA ILE A 166 34.18 -15.54 -27.42
C ILE A 166 34.76 -14.19 -27.08
N GLU A 167 35.40 -14.11 -25.92
CA GLU A 167 35.92 -12.88 -25.36
C GLU A 167 37.43 -13.00 -25.25
N LYS A 168 38.17 -12.19 -26.02
CA LYS A 168 39.65 -12.23 -26.07
C LYS A 168 40.22 -13.64 -26.34
N GLY A 169 39.47 -14.48 -27.05
CA GLY A 169 39.85 -15.85 -27.40
C GLY A 169 39.43 -16.92 -26.38
N GLU A 170 38.75 -16.54 -25.30
CA GLU A 170 38.18 -17.46 -24.32
C GLU A 170 36.69 -17.70 -24.59
N LEU A 171 36.25 -18.96 -24.48
CA LEU A 171 34.86 -19.36 -24.71
C LEU A 171 34.04 -19.19 -23.42
N PHE A 172 32.88 -18.58 -23.55
CA PHE A 172 31.84 -18.51 -22.52
C PHE A 172 30.56 -19.11 -23.10
N ASP A 173 30.09 -20.20 -22.51
CA ASP A 173 28.92 -20.95 -22.98
C ASP A 173 27.95 -21.12 -21.80
N ASN A 174 27.01 -20.18 -21.71
CA ASN A 174 26.13 -20.04 -20.56
C ASN A 174 24.72 -20.48 -20.93
N THR A 175 24.16 -21.39 -20.14
CA THR A 175 22.81 -21.93 -20.33
C THR A 175 21.97 -21.69 -19.08
N TRP A 176 20.79 -21.11 -19.26
CA TRP A 176 19.74 -20.99 -18.25
C TRP A 176 18.57 -21.88 -18.64
N ASN A 177 18.35 -22.91 -17.84
CA ASN A 177 17.13 -23.71 -17.87
C ASN A 177 16.09 -22.99 -17.03
N PHE A 178 15.18 -22.26 -17.69
CA PHE A 178 14.15 -21.49 -17.00
C PHE A 178 12.81 -22.19 -17.14
N THR A 179 12.15 -22.43 -16.02
CA THR A 179 10.76 -22.91 -16.05
C THR A 179 9.85 -21.70 -16.02
N VAL A 180 9.09 -21.50 -17.09
CA VAL A 180 7.98 -20.55 -17.10
C VAL A 180 6.82 -21.22 -16.36
N ALA A 181 6.34 -20.57 -15.31
CA ALA A 181 5.14 -21.02 -14.63
C ALA A 181 3.98 -21.09 -15.64
N SER A 182 3.11 -22.10 -15.55
CA SER A 182 1.76 -21.99 -16.13
C SER A 182 1.14 -20.67 -15.68
N PRO A 183 0.30 -19.96 -16.49
CA PRO A 183 -0.48 -18.84 -15.98
C PRO A 183 -1.09 -19.31 -14.68
N ALA A 184 -0.62 -18.74 -13.58
CA ALA A 184 -0.90 -19.30 -12.29
C ALA A 184 -2.41 -19.14 -12.09
N THR A 185 -3.13 -20.25 -12.10
CA THR A 185 -4.42 -20.27 -11.43
C THR A 185 -4.13 -19.86 -10.01
N MET A 186 -4.83 -18.83 -9.54
CA MET A 186 -4.68 -18.33 -8.19
C MET A 186 -4.77 -19.50 -7.20
N GLU A 187 -3.69 -19.77 -6.45
CA GLU A 187 -3.68 -20.88 -5.49
C GLU A 187 -4.56 -20.54 -4.28
N ILE A 188 -5.41 -21.48 -3.88
CA ILE A 188 -6.18 -21.35 -2.65
C ILE A 188 -5.32 -21.80 -1.45
N PRO A 189 -5.32 -21.08 -0.31
CA PRO A 189 -4.59 -21.50 0.88
C PRO A 189 -5.02 -22.89 1.36
N ALA A 190 -4.07 -23.77 1.65
CA ALA A 190 -4.37 -25.11 2.16
C ALA A 190 -5.19 -25.03 3.47
N GLY A 191 -6.28 -25.80 3.55
CA GLY A 191 -7.20 -25.80 4.68
C GLY A 191 -8.30 -24.74 4.62
N SER A 192 -8.36 -23.92 3.56
CA SER A 192 -9.39 -22.90 3.36
C SER A 192 -10.50 -23.32 2.38
N GLU A 193 -10.45 -24.55 1.86
CA GLU A 193 -11.29 -25.05 0.77
C GLU A 193 -12.79 -24.98 1.12
N THR A 194 -13.11 -25.25 2.38
CA THR A 194 -14.49 -25.29 2.90
C THR A 194 -14.97 -23.97 3.48
N LEU A 195 -14.18 -22.89 3.42
CA LEU A 195 -14.60 -21.60 3.94
C LEU A 195 -15.81 -21.09 3.14
N PRO A 196 -16.90 -20.70 3.84
CA PRO A 196 -18.14 -20.30 3.19
C PRO A 196 -18.00 -18.91 2.58
N PHE A 197 -18.60 -18.69 1.41
CA PHE A 197 -18.79 -17.36 0.86
C PHE A 197 -19.74 -16.56 1.77
N THR A 198 -19.37 -15.33 2.09
CA THR A 198 -20.16 -14.45 2.97
C THR A 198 -21.30 -13.74 2.24
N GLY A 199 -21.21 -13.63 0.92
CA GLY A 199 -22.24 -13.06 0.06
C GLY A 199 -23.26 -14.09 -0.43
N THR A 200 -23.99 -13.73 -1.47
CA THR A 200 -24.99 -14.58 -2.12
C THR A 200 -24.59 -14.92 -3.55
N SER A 201 -24.62 -16.21 -3.90
CA SER A 201 -24.37 -16.70 -5.26
C SER A 201 -25.14 -18.00 -5.47
N ASP A 202 -25.70 -18.21 -6.67
CA ASP A 202 -26.35 -19.46 -7.05
C ASP A 202 -25.35 -20.50 -7.60
N ALA A 203 -24.09 -20.12 -7.82
CA ALA A 203 -23.09 -20.93 -8.51
C ALA A 203 -21.98 -21.48 -7.61
N PHE A 204 -21.71 -20.83 -6.47
CA PHE A 204 -20.71 -21.27 -5.50
C PHE A 204 -21.08 -20.80 -4.10
N THR A 205 -20.74 -21.61 -3.11
CA THR A 205 -20.95 -21.35 -1.68
C THR A 205 -19.67 -21.51 -0.86
N THR A 206 -18.64 -22.14 -1.42
CA THR A 206 -17.32 -22.31 -0.80
C THR A 206 -16.19 -21.79 -1.69
N LEU A 207 -15.01 -21.59 -1.10
CA LEU A 207 -13.82 -21.19 -1.83
C LEU A 207 -13.40 -22.24 -2.88
N GLU A 208 -13.53 -23.54 -2.57
CA GLU A 208 -13.25 -24.63 -3.52
C GLU A 208 -14.21 -24.63 -4.71
N GLU A 209 -15.50 -24.39 -4.48
CA GLU A 209 -16.51 -24.31 -5.55
C GLU A 209 -16.23 -23.12 -6.48
N PHE A 210 -15.93 -21.94 -5.91
CA PHE A 210 -15.53 -20.77 -6.68
C PHE A 210 -14.26 -21.02 -7.50
N HIS A 211 -13.22 -21.60 -6.88
CA HIS A 211 -11.96 -21.91 -7.57
C HIS A 211 -12.15 -22.93 -8.70
N SER A 212 -13.00 -23.95 -8.49
CA SER A 212 -13.36 -24.94 -9.50
C SER A 212 -14.12 -24.31 -10.67
N LEU A 213 -15.05 -23.39 -10.37
CA LEU A 213 -15.78 -22.62 -11.37
C LEU A 213 -14.83 -21.75 -12.20
N MET A 214 -13.93 -21.00 -11.58
CA MET A 214 -12.93 -20.19 -12.28
C MET A 214 -12.04 -21.05 -13.17
N THR A 215 -11.46 -22.13 -12.61
CA THR A 215 -10.53 -23.01 -13.34
C THR A 215 -11.20 -23.65 -14.55
N SER A 216 -12.42 -24.17 -14.40
CA SER A 216 -13.17 -24.76 -15.51
C SER A 216 -13.55 -23.73 -16.58
N SER A 217 -13.92 -22.52 -16.18
CA SER A 217 -14.27 -21.43 -17.10
C SER A 217 -13.06 -20.96 -17.90
N VAL A 218 -11.91 -20.81 -17.26
CA VAL A 218 -10.62 -20.48 -17.91
C VAL A 218 -10.22 -21.58 -18.89
N THR A 219 -10.34 -22.85 -18.49
CA THR A 219 -9.95 -23.99 -19.33
C THR A 219 -10.85 -24.13 -20.55
N ASN A 220 -12.16 -23.90 -20.40
CA ASN A 220 -13.14 -24.07 -21.46
C ASN A 220 -13.37 -22.80 -22.30
N GLY A 221 -12.76 -21.68 -21.93
CA GLY A 221 -12.97 -20.38 -22.58
C GLY A 221 -14.32 -19.72 -22.27
N ASP A 222 -15.04 -20.18 -21.25
CA ASP A 222 -16.39 -19.67 -20.87
C ASP A 222 -16.31 -18.48 -19.88
N ILE A 223 -15.49 -17.48 -20.23
CA ILE A 223 -15.17 -16.36 -19.34
C ILE A 223 -16.32 -15.37 -19.19
N ASP A 224 -17.20 -15.27 -20.19
CA ASP A 224 -18.37 -14.39 -20.12
C ASP A 224 -19.37 -14.87 -19.06
N SER A 225 -19.75 -16.14 -19.10
CA SER A 225 -20.64 -16.77 -18.12
C SER A 225 -20.08 -16.71 -16.70
N PHE A 226 -18.76 -16.97 -16.56
CA PHE A 226 -18.06 -16.80 -15.30
C PHE A 226 -18.17 -15.38 -14.76
N TRP A 227 -17.88 -14.38 -15.60
CA TRP A 227 -17.92 -12.98 -15.17
C TRP A 227 -19.33 -12.51 -14.84
N GLU A 228 -20.35 -12.96 -15.59
CA GLU A 228 -21.76 -12.70 -15.27
C GLU A 228 -22.11 -13.26 -13.89
N THR A 229 -21.67 -14.48 -13.60
CA THR A 229 -21.87 -15.14 -12.29
C THR A 229 -21.22 -14.35 -11.15
N VAL A 230 -19.96 -13.96 -11.30
CA VAL A 230 -19.24 -13.17 -10.28
C VAL A 230 -19.86 -11.78 -10.12
N SER A 231 -20.18 -11.11 -11.22
CA SER A 231 -20.79 -9.77 -11.20
C SER A 231 -22.18 -9.77 -10.54
N ALA A 232 -22.95 -10.86 -10.71
CA ALA A 232 -24.26 -11.01 -10.10
C ALA A 232 -24.23 -11.07 -8.56
N THR A 233 -23.08 -11.38 -7.96
CA THR A 233 -22.91 -11.31 -6.49
C THR A 233 -23.04 -9.89 -5.93
N GLY A 234 -22.76 -8.87 -6.75
CA GLY A 234 -22.75 -7.47 -6.33
C GLY A 234 -21.73 -7.15 -5.24
N GLN A 235 -20.69 -7.99 -5.07
CA GLN A 235 -19.71 -7.88 -4.01
C GLN A 235 -18.29 -8.07 -4.58
N MET A 236 -17.39 -7.13 -4.27
CA MET A 236 -15.95 -7.27 -4.52
C MET A 236 -15.17 -6.55 -3.41
N PRO A 237 -14.10 -7.11 -2.83
CA PRO A 237 -13.65 -8.50 -3.00
C PRO A 237 -14.71 -9.53 -2.57
N LEU A 238 -14.65 -10.72 -3.15
CA LEU A 238 -15.42 -11.87 -2.65
C LEU A 238 -14.80 -12.31 -1.33
N ILE A 239 -15.58 -12.33 -0.25
CA ILE A 239 -15.08 -12.70 1.08
C ILE A 239 -15.51 -14.12 1.44
N PHE A 240 -14.54 -14.97 1.82
CA PHE A 240 -14.74 -16.33 2.28
C PHE A 240 -14.28 -16.49 3.73
N GLY A 241 -15.13 -17.12 4.56
CA GLY A 241 -14.90 -17.19 6.00
C GLY A 241 -14.92 -15.79 6.62
N ASP A 242 -13.98 -15.53 7.52
CA ASP A 242 -13.80 -14.25 8.19
C ASP A 242 -12.56 -13.48 7.71
N ASN A 243 -11.64 -14.13 6.97
CA ASN A 243 -10.30 -13.59 6.74
C ASN A 243 -9.79 -13.67 5.30
N ILE A 244 -10.47 -14.36 4.37
CA ILE A 244 -10.00 -14.48 2.98
C ILE A 244 -10.78 -13.55 2.06
N ALA A 245 -10.05 -12.68 1.35
CA ALA A 245 -10.57 -11.83 0.29
C ALA A 245 -10.01 -12.26 -1.07
N VAL A 246 -10.89 -12.58 -2.02
CA VAL A 246 -10.56 -12.84 -3.42
C VAL A 246 -10.90 -11.60 -4.23
N PHE A 247 -9.91 -11.06 -4.92
CA PHE A 247 -10.08 -9.91 -5.81
C PHE A 247 -10.09 -10.41 -7.24
N LEU A 248 -11.00 -9.86 -8.05
CA LEU A 248 -11.03 -10.11 -9.48
C LEU A 248 -11.09 -8.81 -10.25
N TYR A 249 -10.42 -8.79 -11.39
CA TYR A 249 -10.55 -7.74 -12.39
C TYR A 249 -10.70 -8.36 -13.77
N ARG A 250 -11.56 -7.77 -14.60
CA ARG A 250 -11.73 -8.15 -16.00
C ARG A 250 -11.36 -7.01 -16.92
N GLY A 251 -10.35 -7.21 -17.75
CA GLY A 251 -9.92 -6.21 -18.71
C GLY A 251 -8.65 -6.56 -19.47
N GLN A 252 -8.45 -5.85 -20.57
CA GLN A 252 -7.22 -5.92 -21.36
C GLN A 252 -6.20 -4.96 -20.77
N ALA A 253 -5.12 -5.51 -20.23
CA ALA A 253 -3.97 -4.78 -19.72
C ALA A 253 -2.73 -5.67 -19.89
N GLU A 254 -1.52 -5.11 -19.83
CA GLU A 254 -0.28 -5.88 -19.69
C GLU A 254 -0.01 -6.23 -18.22
N ASN A 255 -0.34 -5.32 -17.30
CA ASN A 255 -0.19 -5.44 -15.86
C ASN A 255 -1.41 -4.86 -15.14
N VAL A 256 -1.85 -5.55 -14.08
CA VAL A 256 -2.93 -5.10 -13.20
C VAL A 256 -2.43 -5.18 -11.76
N GLU A 257 -2.54 -4.08 -11.03
CA GLU A 257 -2.07 -3.98 -9.65
C GLU A 257 -3.15 -3.38 -8.75
N CYS A 258 -3.33 -3.96 -7.58
CA CYS A 258 -4.09 -3.37 -6.49
C CYS A 258 -3.15 -2.46 -5.69
N ARG A 259 -3.52 -1.20 -5.47
CA ARG A 259 -2.77 -0.25 -4.63
C ARG A 259 -3.68 0.56 -3.73
N GLY A 260 -3.22 0.83 -2.52
CA GLY A 260 -3.88 1.65 -1.50
C GLY A 260 -3.21 1.42 -0.15
N ASP A 261 -4.00 1.05 0.85
CA ASP A 261 -3.51 0.60 2.17
C ASP A 261 -2.70 -0.71 2.09
N PHE A 262 -2.76 -1.40 0.96
CA PHE A 262 -1.90 -2.51 0.61
C PHE A 262 -1.60 -2.49 -0.89
N ALA A 263 -0.54 -3.19 -1.29
CA ALA A 263 -0.17 -3.37 -2.70
C ALA A 263 -0.03 -4.86 -3.02
N THR A 264 -0.70 -5.29 -4.09
CA THR A 264 -0.63 -6.67 -4.58
C THR A 264 -0.83 -6.69 -6.10
N PRO A 265 0.07 -7.32 -6.88
CA PRO A 265 -0.18 -7.55 -8.30
C PRO A 265 -1.29 -8.59 -8.49
N TYR A 266 -2.17 -8.38 -9.46
CA TYR A 266 -3.08 -9.44 -9.88
C TYR A 266 -2.36 -10.42 -10.80
N ILE A 267 -2.76 -11.69 -10.72
CA ILE A 267 -2.26 -12.76 -11.57
C ILE A 267 -3.27 -13.01 -12.69
N ARG A 268 -2.81 -12.98 -13.95
CA ARG A 268 -3.66 -13.31 -15.10
C ARG A 268 -4.05 -14.80 -15.06
N GLN A 269 -5.34 -15.07 -15.22
CA GLN A 269 -5.90 -16.42 -15.17
C GLN A 269 -5.95 -17.01 -16.59
N GLY A 270 -4.96 -17.84 -16.95
CA GLY A 270 -4.86 -18.43 -18.29
C GLY A 270 -4.62 -17.39 -19.40
N GLU A 271 -4.96 -17.74 -20.64
CA GLU A 271 -4.95 -16.83 -21.80
C GLU A 271 -6.22 -15.97 -21.85
N THR A 272 -6.64 -15.43 -20.71
CA THR A 272 -7.91 -14.68 -20.58
C THR A 272 -7.68 -13.23 -20.20
N ASN A 273 -8.78 -12.47 -20.15
CA ASN A 273 -8.79 -11.11 -19.62
C ASN A 273 -9.21 -11.05 -18.14
N ILE A 274 -9.20 -12.20 -17.44
CA ILE A 274 -9.45 -12.28 -15.99
C ILE A 274 -8.12 -12.23 -15.24
N TRP A 275 -8.13 -11.44 -14.17
CA TRP A 275 -7.03 -11.22 -13.27
C TRP A 275 -7.53 -11.48 -11.85
N ALA A 276 -6.74 -12.16 -11.03
CA ALA A 276 -7.14 -12.47 -9.67
C ALA A 276 -5.97 -12.53 -8.69
N PHE A 277 -6.25 -12.29 -7.41
CA PHE A 277 -5.37 -12.66 -6.31
C PHE A 277 -6.18 -12.92 -5.04
N ILE A 278 -5.60 -13.66 -4.10
CA ILE A 278 -6.09 -13.83 -2.73
C ILE A 278 -5.25 -12.99 -1.78
N LYS A 279 -5.90 -12.36 -0.82
CA LYS A 279 -5.24 -11.73 0.32
C LYS A 279 -5.97 -12.08 1.61
N LEU A 280 -5.19 -12.29 2.67
CA LEU A 280 -5.70 -12.50 4.01
C LEU A 280 -5.73 -11.17 4.75
N PHE A 281 -6.79 -10.96 5.53
CA PHE A 281 -7.01 -9.80 6.38
C PHE A 281 -7.47 -10.26 7.77
N GLU A 282 -7.28 -9.42 8.79
CA GLU A 282 -7.91 -9.61 10.07
C GLU A 282 -9.45 -9.55 9.95
N PRO A 283 -10.21 -10.31 10.76
CA PRO A 283 -11.67 -10.39 10.64
C PRO A 283 -12.44 -9.06 10.71
N ASP A 284 -11.87 -8.09 11.41
CA ASP A 284 -12.41 -6.74 11.61
C ASP A 284 -11.71 -5.69 10.73
N ALA A 285 -10.91 -6.10 9.75
CA ALA A 285 -10.19 -5.17 8.91
C ALA A 285 -11.09 -4.34 7.99
N ARG A 286 -10.71 -3.07 7.81
CA ARG A 286 -11.29 -2.17 6.81
C ARG A 286 -10.19 -1.39 6.10
N VAL A 287 -9.92 -1.72 4.86
CA VAL A 287 -8.80 -1.14 4.09
C VAL A 287 -9.26 -0.63 2.73
N GLU A 288 -8.55 0.37 2.22
CA GLU A 288 -8.86 1.03 0.95
C GLU A 288 -7.89 0.61 -0.16
N TYR A 289 -8.42 0.51 -1.38
CA TYR A 289 -7.64 0.16 -2.56
C TYR A 289 -8.21 0.77 -3.84
N THR A 290 -7.38 0.75 -4.88
CA THR A 290 -7.66 1.12 -6.26
C THR A 290 -6.98 0.12 -7.19
N ILE A 291 -7.48 0.01 -8.42
CA ILE A 291 -6.90 -0.84 -9.46
C ILE A 291 -6.08 0.04 -10.41
N TRP A 292 -4.86 -0.38 -10.71
CA TRP A 292 -3.94 0.30 -11.61
C TRP A 292 -3.68 -0.59 -12.83
N LEU A 293 -3.88 -0.02 -14.03
CA LEU A 293 -3.73 -0.70 -15.32
C LEU A 293 -2.64 -0.03 -16.13
N ASP A 294 -1.52 -0.70 -16.42
CA ASP A 294 -0.42 -0.28 -17.32
C ASP A 294 0.16 1.15 -17.14
N SER A 295 -0.41 1.96 -16.26
CA SER A 295 -0.43 3.42 -16.30
C SER A 295 -0.36 4.01 -14.89
N ASN A 296 -0.36 5.35 -14.81
CA ASN A 296 -0.30 6.11 -13.56
C ASN A 296 -1.68 6.57 -13.04
N GLN A 297 -2.81 6.08 -13.57
CA GLN A 297 -4.12 6.51 -13.11
C GLN A 297 -4.91 5.35 -12.48
N PRO A 298 -5.35 5.49 -11.21
CA PRO A 298 -6.19 4.50 -10.55
C PRO A 298 -7.61 4.49 -11.11
N ILE A 299 -8.24 3.33 -11.10
CA ILE A 299 -9.69 3.16 -11.24
C ILE A 299 -10.28 2.52 -9.98
N LEU A 300 -11.55 2.79 -9.73
CA LEU A 300 -12.32 2.07 -8.71
C LEU A 300 -12.65 0.66 -9.21
N ASP A 301 -12.80 -0.26 -8.27
CA ASP A 301 -13.39 -1.56 -8.56
C ASP A 301 -14.88 -1.40 -8.81
N SER A 302 -15.30 -1.57 -10.06
CA SER A 302 -16.69 -1.39 -10.49
C SER A 302 -17.67 -2.39 -9.87
N LEU A 303 -17.17 -3.50 -9.32
CA LEU A 303 -17.99 -4.51 -8.65
C LEU A 303 -18.02 -4.30 -7.13
N ASN A 304 -17.23 -3.37 -6.59
CA ASN A 304 -17.26 -3.03 -5.19
C ASN A 304 -18.26 -1.88 -4.94
N PRO A 305 -19.39 -2.13 -4.25
CA PRO A 305 -20.36 -1.09 -3.96
C PRO A 305 -19.91 -0.15 -2.83
N ILE A 306 -18.83 -0.48 -2.12
CA ILE A 306 -18.33 0.27 -0.97
C ILE A 306 -17.13 1.10 -1.39
N THR A 307 -17.24 2.41 -1.21
CA THR A 307 -16.18 3.37 -1.50
C THR A 307 -16.02 4.36 -0.34
N GLU A 308 -14.82 4.90 -0.17
CA GLU A 308 -14.54 5.99 0.77
C GLU A 308 -13.92 7.17 0.01
N THR A 309 -14.42 8.38 0.28
CA THR A 309 -13.84 9.61 -0.24
C THR A 309 -12.69 10.05 0.67
N GLY A 310 -11.52 10.28 0.09
CA GLY A 310 -10.33 10.79 0.79
C GLY A 310 -9.78 12.08 0.16
N GLY A 311 -8.76 12.65 0.79
CA GLY A 311 -8.12 13.89 0.31
C GLY A 311 -7.40 13.77 -1.04
N LEU A 312 -7.11 12.54 -1.49
CA LEU A 312 -6.46 12.24 -2.78
C LEU A 312 -7.41 11.62 -3.81
N GLY A 313 -8.71 11.57 -3.51
CA GLY A 313 -9.73 10.94 -4.35
C GLY A 313 -10.47 9.83 -3.62
N THR A 314 -11.38 9.19 -4.34
CA THR A 314 -12.20 8.08 -3.83
C THR A 314 -11.50 6.75 -4.06
N ASN A 315 -11.60 5.85 -3.07
CA ASN A 315 -11.08 4.50 -3.13
C ASN A 315 -12.19 3.46 -2.97
N SER A 316 -11.98 2.24 -3.47
CA SER A 316 -12.78 1.07 -3.14
C SER A 316 -12.40 0.53 -1.75
N VAL A 317 -13.34 -0.05 -1.02
CA VAL A 317 -13.13 -0.47 0.38
C VAL A 317 -13.29 -1.98 0.51
N VAL A 318 -12.30 -2.63 1.12
CA VAL A 318 -12.48 -3.96 1.71
C VAL A 318 -13.08 -3.77 3.10
N GLN A 319 -14.17 -4.46 3.38
CA GLN A 319 -14.76 -4.52 4.71
C GLN A 319 -14.93 -5.98 5.10
N MET A 320 -14.17 -6.43 6.09
CA MET A 320 -14.22 -7.80 6.58
C MET A 320 -15.44 -8.01 7.51
N PRO A 321 -15.93 -9.26 7.69
CA PRO A 321 -17.25 -9.51 8.27
C PRO A 321 -17.44 -9.05 9.72
N GLU A 322 -16.35 -8.98 10.51
CA GLU A 322 -16.40 -8.51 11.90
C GLU A 322 -16.16 -7.01 12.05
N TYR A 323 -15.95 -6.27 10.95
CA TYR A 323 -15.79 -4.82 11.02
C TYR A 323 -17.04 -4.16 11.59
N ALA A 324 -16.87 -3.49 12.74
CA ALA A 324 -17.93 -2.75 13.40
C ALA A 324 -18.06 -1.36 12.78
N ILE A 325 -19.21 -1.07 12.16
CA ILE A 325 -19.50 0.27 11.67
C ILE A 325 -19.59 1.24 12.87
N PRO A 326 -18.80 2.33 12.89
CA PRO A 326 -18.80 3.27 14.00
C PRO A 326 -20.10 4.08 14.03
N LEU A 327 -21.06 3.65 14.84
CA LEU A 327 -22.45 4.13 14.81
C LEU A 327 -22.60 5.63 15.09
N PHE A 328 -21.70 6.22 15.88
CA PHE A 328 -21.72 7.67 16.15
C PHE A 328 -21.42 8.53 14.93
N THR A 329 -20.90 7.94 13.85
CA THR A 329 -20.54 8.64 12.62
C THR A 329 -21.74 8.76 11.66
N LEU A 330 -22.77 7.95 11.88
CA LEU A 330 -23.98 7.92 11.06
C LEU A 330 -24.94 9.05 11.46
N PRO A 331 -25.66 9.65 10.49
CA PRO A 331 -26.67 10.65 10.79
C PRO A 331 -27.83 10.04 11.59
N ARG A 332 -28.35 10.78 12.57
CA ARG A 332 -29.52 10.42 13.39
C ARG A 332 -30.57 11.51 13.34
N ASP A 333 -31.67 11.27 12.64
CA ASP A 333 -32.76 12.25 12.51
C ASP A 333 -33.58 12.44 13.80
N ASN A 334 -33.43 11.53 14.76
CA ASN A 334 -34.25 11.49 15.99
C ASN A 334 -33.61 12.20 17.19
N ILE A 335 -32.55 12.99 16.96
CA ILE A 335 -31.90 13.80 17.99
C ILE A 335 -31.97 15.28 17.63
N ALA A 336 -31.74 16.14 18.61
CA ALA A 336 -31.57 17.56 18.35
C ALA A 336 -30.11 17.83 17.96
N HIS A 337 -29.92 18.60 16.90
CA HIS A 337 -28.61 18.89 16.33
C HIS A 337 -28.06 20.24 16.82
N GLY A 338 -26.74 20.33 16.91
CA GLY A 338 -26.03 21.59 17.03
C GLY A 338 -26.10 22.41 15.73
N VAL A 339 -25.42 23.55 15.74
CA VAL A 339 -25.38 24.47 14.60
C VAL A 339 -23.95 24.65 14.14
N LEU A 340 -23.69 24.33 12.87
CA LEU A 340 -22.44 24.68 12.21
C LEU A 340 -22.60 26.04 11.51
N GLY A 341 -21.84 27.03 11.96
CA GLY A 341 -21.85 28.38 11.41
C GLY A 341 -21.32 28.48 9.98
N GLU A 342 -21.46 29.69 9.43
CA GLU A 342 -20.89 30.09 8.14
C GLU A 342 -19.35 30.16 8.20
N ASN A 343 -18.71 30.27 7.02
CA ASN A 343 -17.29 30.57 6.95
C ASN A 343 -17.00 31.98 7.50
N ILE A 344 -16.04 32.06 8.42
CA ILE A 344 -15.51 33.31 8.97
C ILE A 344 -14.05 33.42 8.56
N THR A 345 -13.66 34.57 8.04
CA THR A 345 -12.28 34.85 7.61
C THR A 345 -11.54 35.64 8.69
N ILE A 346 -10.35 35.16 9.05
CA ILE A 346 -9.39 35.88 9.89
C ILE A 346 -8.15 36.22 9.07
N THR A 347 -7.70 37.47 9.16
CA THR A 347 -6.41 37.89 8.57
C THR A 347 -5.30 37.55 9.55
N SER A 348 -4.43 36.61 9.18
CA SER A 348 -3.34 36.17 10.05
C SER A 348 -2.07 36.97 9.82
N GLN A 349 -1.51 37.53 10.90
CA GLN A 349 -0.18 38.16 10.82
C GLN A 349 0.93 37.12 10.90
N ARG A 350 0.71 36.04 11.66
CA ARG A 350 1.66 34.91 11.76
C ARG A 350 1.88 34.22 10.42
N LEU A 351 0.81 34.04 9.66
CA LEU A 351 0.87 33.34 8.39
C LEU A 351 1.04 34.26 7.18
N GLY A 352 0.65 35.54 7.31
CA GLY A 352 0.73 36.50 6.21
C GLY A 352 -0.36 36.33 5.15
N TYR A 353 -1.38 35.52 5.40
CA TYR A 353 -2.54 35.33 4.54
C TYR A 353 -3.83 35.20 5.36
N ASN A 354 -4.98 35.20 4.67
CA ASN A 354 -6.27 35.00 5.30
C ASN A 354 -6.54 33.51 5.53
N VAL A 355 -7.18 33.15 6.63
CA VAL A 355 -7.60 31.78 6.93
C VAL A 355 -9.10 31.77 7.17
N ASN A 356 -9.79 30.75 6.64
CA ASN A 356 -11.20 30.53 6.96
C ASN A 356 -11.32 29.54 8.12
N TYR A 357 -12.32 29.74 8.97
CA TYR A 357 -12.75 28.75 9.93
C TYR A 357 -14.27 28.75 10.05
N ARG A 358 -14.82 27.65 10.58
CA ARG A 358 -16.23 27.50 10.92
C ARG A 358 -16.35 27.04 12.35
N VAL A 359 -17.42 27.47 13.04
CA VAL A 359 -17.65 27.11 14.43
C VAL A 359 -18.94 26.31 14.55
N TYR A 360 -18.84 25.12 15.13
CA TYR A 360 -19.98 24.34 15.60
C TYR A 360 -20.28 24.70 17.05
N THR A 361 -21.54 25.02 17.33
CA THR A 361 -22.07 25.19 18.68
C THR A 361 -23.05 24.05 19.01
N PRO A 362 -22.96 23.47 20.21
CA PRO A 362 -23.78 22.32 20.58
C PRO A 362 -25.27 22.70 20.74
N VAL A 363 -26.15 21.71 20.72
CA VAL A 363 -27.58 21.91 20.96
C VAL A 363 -27.82 22.68 22.27
N GLY A 364 -28.69 23.70 22.21
CA GLY A 364 -29.06 24.50 23.37
C GLY A 364 -28.01 25.55 23.81
N TYR A 365 -27.00 25.81 22.98
CA TYR A 365 -25.90 26.76 23.22
C TYR A 365 -26.29 28.06 23.93
N GLU A 366 -27.41 28.69 23.55
CA GLU A 366 -27.88 29.95 24.14
C GLU A 366 -28.04 29.90 25.67
N THR A 367 -28.35 28.72 26.21
CA THR A 367 -28.55 28.50 27.65
C THR A 367 -27.33 27.90 28.37
N LEU A 368 -26.32 27.50 27.61
CA LEU A 368 -25.06 26.96 28.12
C LEU A 368 -24.07 28.09 28.41
N GLU A 369 -23.06 27.81 29.22
CA GLU A 369 -21.97 28.72 29.58
C GLU A 369 -20.68 27.92 29.76
N SER A 370 -19.52 28.56 29.56
CA SER A 370 -18.21 27.99 29.90
C SER A 370 -17.98 26.60 29.28
N LEU A 371 -17.95 26.52 27.95
CA LEU A 371 -17.80 25.27 27.20
C LEU A 371 -16.34 24.97 26.83
N PRO A 372 -15.90 23.70 26.88
CA PRO A 372 -14.62 23.31 26.30
C PRO A 372 -14.64 23.48 24.77
N VAL A 373 -13.44 23.58 24.18
CA VAL A 373 -13.27 23.82 22.75
C VAL A 373 -12.29 22.84 22.13
N ILE A 374 -12.66 22.22 21.02
CA ILE A 374 -11.74 21.47 20.17
C ILE A 374 -11.46 22.23 18.87
N TYR A 375 -10.18 22.42 18.56
CA TYR A 375 -9.72 23.04 17.32
C TYR A 375 -9.32 21.93 16.35
N VAL A 376 -9.86 21.96 15.15
CA VAL A 376 -9.73 20.87 14.17
C VAL A 376 -9.02 21.41 12.94
N THR A 377 -7.80 20.95 12.72
CA THR A 377 -7.07 21.20 11.48
C THR A 377 -7.67 20.39 10.33
N ASP A 378 -7.46 20.83 9.09
CA ASP A 378 -8.15 20.27 7.91
C ASP A 378 -9.68 20.23 8.10
N GLY A 379 -10.22 21.29 8.70
CA GLY A 379 -11.60 21.36 9.16
C GLY A 379 -12.64 21.16 8.05
N GLN A 380 -12.29 21.52 6.81
CA GLN A 380 -13.13 21.24 5.64
C GLN A 380 -13.41 19.74 5.45
N ASP A 381 -12.44 18.88 5.78
CA ASP A 381 -12.52 17.44 5.59
C ASP A 381 -13.23 16.79 6.79
N PHE A 382 -13.02 17.30 8.00
CA PHE A 382 -13.73 16.82 9.20
C PHE A 382 -15.21 17.19 9.23
N ILE A 383 -15.61 18.28 8.59
CA ILE A 383 -17.03 18.64 8.40
C ILE A 383 -17.70 17.73 7.37
N ASN A 384 -16.97 17.27 6.35
CA ASN A 384 -17.55 16.52 5.25
C ASN A 384 -18.13 15.17 5.75
N PRO A 385 -19.44 14.90 5.54
CA PRO A 385 -20.09 13.67 5.99
C PRO A 385 -19.55 12.40 5.29
N GLU A 386 -18.94 12.53 4.12
CA GLU A 386 -18.30 11.41 3.40
C GLU A 386 -16.85 11.16 3.85
N MET A 387 -16.30 12.01 4.73
CA MET A 387 -14.91 11.95 5.19
C MET A 387 -14.88 11.89 6.73
N GLY A 388 -14.59 12.98 7.45
CA GLY A 388 -14.49 12.92 8.91
C GLY A 388 -15.83 12.87 9.65
N ALA A 389 -16.93 13.33 9.04
CA ALA A 389 -18.29 13.34 9.60
C ALA A 389 -18.41 13.80 11.07
N MET A 390 -17.52 14.70 11.51
CA MET A 390 -17.34 14.99 12.93
C MET A 390 -18.56 15.65 13.57
N ILE A 391 -19.38 16.35 12.77
CA ILE A 391 -20.64 16.96 13.24
C ILE A 391 -21.61 15.88 13.75
N ASN A 392 -21.75 14.76 13.02
CA ASN A 392 -22.59 13.64 13.45
C ASN A 392 -22.07 13.05 14.76
N VAL A 393 -20.75 12.86 14.86
CA VAL A 393 -20.12 12.30 16.07
C VAL A 393 -20.37 13.19 17.28
N LEU A 394 -20.18 14.50 17.15
CA LEU A 394 -20.45 15.48 18.20
C LEU A 394 -21.93 15.45 18.64
N ASP A 395 -22.86 15.57 17.69
CA ASP A 395 -24.30 15.57 17.99
C ASP A 395 -24.72 14.28 18.68
N ASN A 396 -24.31 13.13 18.16
CA ASN A 396 -24.70 11.82 18.67
C ASN A 396 -24.14 11.56 20.08
N LEU A 397 -22.87 11.91 20.34
CA LEU A 397 -22.28 11.75 21.67
C LEU A 397 -22.89 12.70 22.70
N ILE A 398 -23.20 13.94 22.32
CA ILE A 398 -23.85 14.92 23.19
C ILE A 398 -25.28 14.46 23.51
N ALA A 399 -26.04 14.01 22.51
CA ALA A 399 -27.40 13.52 22.67
C ALA A 399 -27.48 12.29 23.59
N ASP A 400 -26.50 11.39 23.47
CA ASP A 400 -26.41 10.18 24.31
C ASP A 400 -25.76 10.47 25.67
N GLY A 401 -25.36 11.71 25.95
CA GLY A 401 -24.75 12.13 27.21
C GLY A 401 -23.36 11.53 27.47
N ARG A 402 -22.69 11.04 26.43
CA ARG A 402 -21.36 10.43 26.50
C ARG A 402 -20.25 11.47 26.66
N VAL A 403 -20.48 12.68 26.17
CA VAL A 403 -19.59 13.84 26.33
C VAL A 403 -20.37 15.05 26.84
N GLU A 404 -19.68 16.02 27.43
CA GLU A 404 -20.26 17.33 27.69
C GLU A 404 -20.49 18.13 26.40
N PRO A 405 -21.38 19.14 26.39
CA PRO A 405 -21.49 20.03 25.24
C PRO A 405 -20.13 20.69 24.94
N ILE A 406 -19.68 20.61 23.69
CA ILE A 406 -18.37 21.11 23.25
C ILE A 406 -18.56 22.04 22.05
N ILE A 407 -17.73 23.09 21.98
CA ILE A 407 -17.59 23.92 20.77
C ILE A 407 -16.50 23.31 19.90
N ALA A 408 -16.74 23.19 18.59
CA ALA A 408 -15.70 22.74 17.65
C ALA A 408 -15.38 23.84 16.64
N VAL A 409 -14.09 24.16 16.50
CA VAL A 409 -13.58 25.18 15.58
C VAL A 409 -12.82 24.49 14.45
N PHE A 410 -13.43 24.46 13.27
CA PHE A 410 -12.90 23.80 12.08
C PHE A 410 -12.10 24.81 11.26
N VAL A 411 -10.78 24.66 11.25
CA VAL A 411 -9.85 25.54 10.52
C VAL A 411 -9.64 25.00 9.12
N ASP A 412 -10.00 25.78 8.11
CA ASP A 412 -9.79 25.45 6.71
C ASP A 412 -8.34 25.73 6.31
N THR A 413 -7.65 24.72 5.81
CA THR A 413 -6.22 24.83 5.42
C THR A 413 -6.04 25.45 4.04
N ARG A 414 -7.13 25.79 3.35
CA ARG A 414 -7.10 26.47 2.04
C ARG A 414 -7.05 27.97 2.19
N ASP A 415 -6.23 28.61 1.37
CA ASP A 415 -6.26 30.07 1.23
C ASP A 415 -7.63 30.49 0.64
N PRO A 416 -8.42 31.32 1.35
CA PRO A 416 -9.75 31.75 0.91
C PRO A 416 -9.75 32.50 -0.43
N SER A 417 -8.64 33.11 -0.81
CA SER A 417 -8.51 33.91 -2.03
C SER A 417 -8.14 33.09 -3.26
N THR A 418 -7.41 31.98 -3.09
CA THR A 418 -6.92 31.15 -4.21
C THR A 418 -7.55 29.76 -4.25
N GLY A 419 -8.11 29.29 -3.13
CA GLY A 419 -8.59 27.92 -2.95
C GLY A 419 -7.48 26.87 -2.81
N VAL A 420 -6.21 27.28 -2.88
CA VAL A 420 -5.06 26.38 -2.76
C VAL A 420 -4.96 25.86 -1.34
N ASN A 421 -4.90 24.54 -1.18
CA ASN A 421 -4.61 23.92 0.11
C ASN A 421 -3.14 24.11 0.47
N ARG A 422 -2.86 24.77 1.60
CA ARG A 422 -1.50 25.10 2.03
C ARG A 422 -0.93 24.13 3.07
N ARG A 423 -1.61 23.01 3.38
CA ARG A 423 -1.15 22.04 4.40
C ARG A 423 0.27 21.51 4.13
N GLU A 424 0.61 21.24 2.87
CA GLU A 424 1.93 20.74 2.45
C GLU A 424 3.04 21.79 2.61
N GLU A 425 2.67 23.06 2.71
CA GLU A 425 3.60 24.17 2.95
C GLU A 425 3.75 24.45 4.45
N GLU A 426 2.64 24.40 5.19
CA GLU A 426 2.57 24.87 6.58
C GLU A 426 2.88 23.77 7.62
N PHE A 427 2.56 22.50 7.32
CA PHE A 427 2.55 21.43 8.34
C PHE A 427 3.81 20.54 8.32
N VAL A 428 4.77 20.83 7.45
CA VAL A 428 5.98 20.01 7.23
C VAL A 428 7.21 20.87 6.97
N GLY A 429 8.36 20.22 6.77
CA GLY A 429 9.58 20.87 6.31
C GLY A 429 10.11 21.92 7.28
N ALA A 430 10.59 23.06 6.77
CA ALA A 430 11.12 24.14 7.59
C ALA A 430 10.01 24.86 8.40
N SER A 431 8.79 24.92 7.85
CA SER A 431 7.65 25.59 8.48
C SER A 431 7.29 24.95 9.82
N ILE A 432 7.47 23.64 10.00
CA ILE A 432 7.18 22.98 11.27
C ILE A 432 8.16 23.38 12.39
N ALA A 433 9.39 23.80 12.08
CA ALA A 433 10.38 24.15 13.11
C ALA A 433 10.07 25.50 13.76
N ASP A 434 9.81 26.52 12.95
CA ASP A 434 9.37 27.84 13.44
C ASP A 434 7.86 27.87 13.77
N CYS A 435 7.10 26.91 13.24
CA CYS A 435 5.66 26.72 13.33
C CYS A 435 4.82 28.01 13.42
N PRO A 436 4.75 28.81 12.34
CA PRO A 436 3.85 29.97 12.25
C PRO A 436 2.38 29.57 12.45
N PHE A 437 1.98 28.40 11.95
CA PHE A 437 0.62 27.89 12.11
C PHE A 437 0.27 27.58 13.57
N CYS A 438 1.20 27.03 14.35
CA CYS A 438 1.02 26.86 15.80
C CYS A 438 0.71 28.21 16.48
N ASP A 439 1.40 29.27 16.05
CA ASP A 439 1.26 30.61 16.62
C ASP A 439 -0.03 31.28 16.17
N PHE A 440 -0.44 31.08 14.92
CA PHE A 440 -1.73 31.54 14.42
C PHE A 440 -2.87 30.96 15.25
N VAL A 441 -2.93 29.62 15.37
CA VAL A 441 -4.03 28.97 16.07
C VAL A 441 -4.05 29.38 17.54
N ALA A 442 -2.88 29.41 18.20
CA ALA A 442 -2.79 29.69 19.63
C ALA A 442 -2.92 31.17 20.01
N LEU A 443 -2.38 32.10 19.21
CA LEU A 443 -2.21 33.51 19.58
C LEU A 443 -3.11 34.46 18.79
N GLU A 444 -3.72 34.01 17.69
CA GLU A 444 -4.64 34.81 16.89
C GLU A 444 -6.06 34.23 16.91
N LEU A 445 -6.22 32.94 16.61
CA LEU A 445 -7.54 32.31 16.52
C LEU A 445 -8.18 32.10 17.90
N VAL A 446 -7.47 31.50 18.86
CA VAL A 446 -8.00 31.25 20.22
C VAL A 446 -8.56 32.53 20.88
N PRO A 447 -7.86 33.68 20.87
CA PRO A 447 -8.42 34.92 21.43
C PRO A 447 -9.72 35.40 20.77
N VAL A 448 -9.87 35.19 19.46
CA VAL A 448 -11.12 35.52 18.74
C VAL A 448 -12.23 34.61 19.22
N ILE A 449 -11.99 33.30 19.29
CA ILE A 449 -12.99 32.33 19.74
C ILE A 449 -13.41 32.58 21.20
N ASP A 450 -12.46 32.87 22.10
CA ASP A 450 -12.75 33.19 23.50
C ASP A 450 -13.52 34.51 23.68
N THR A 451 -13.41 35.43 22.72
CA THR A 451 -14.14 36.71 22.75
C THR A 451 -15.57 36.54 22.24
N ASP A 452 -15.75 35.76 21.18
CA ASP A 452 -17.00 35.68 20.43
C ASP A 452 -17.91 34.53 20.90
N TYR A 453 -17.36 33.55 21.63
CA TYR A 453 -18.08 32.35 22.08
C TYR A 453 -17.94 32.09 23.58
N LYS A 454 -18.87 31.31 24.15
CA LYS A 454 -18.96 30.99 25.58
C LYS A 454 -17.97 29.90 25.98
N THR A 455 -16.68 30.17 25.84
CA THR A 455 -15.62 29.18 26.09
C THR A 455 -15.15 29.13 27.55
N VAL A 456 -14.51 28.03 27.94
CA VAL A 456 -13.58 28.02 29.06
C VAL A 456 -12.21 28.46 28.56
N ALA A 457 -11.77 29.66 28.95
CA ALA A 457 -10.47 30.20 28.59
C ALA A 457 -9.31 29.56 29.39
N SER A 458 -9.19 28.23 29.37
CA SER A 458 -8.18 27.45 30.10
C SER A 458 -7.53 26.39 29.21
N PRO A 459 -6.20 26.16 29.29
CA PRO A 459 -5.53 25.21 28.40
C PRO A 459 -6.02 23.77 28.52
N ASN A 460 -6.38 23.33 29.73
CA ASN A 460 -6.93 21.99 29.99
C ASN A 460 -8.35 21.77 29.43
N ALA A 461 -9.05 22.83 29.05
CA ALA A 461 -10.36 22.79 28.40
C ALA A 461 -10.27 22.96 26.88
N ARG A 462 -9.04 23.05 26.32
CA ARG A 462 -8.80 23.16 24.89
C ARG A 462 -8.13 21.90 24.35
N ALA A 463 -8.72 21.35 23.30
CA ALA A 463 -8.13 20.30 22.49
C ALA A 463 -7.74 20.80 21.12
N ILE A 464 -6.75 20.16 20.51
CA ILE A 464 -6.44 20.33 19.09
C ILE A 464 -6.33 18.97 18.42
N LEU A 465 -6.86 18.87 17.21
CA LEU A 465 -6.93 17.67 16.40
C LEU A 465 -6.28 17.85 15.04
N GLY A 466 -5.53 16.83 14.63
CA GLY A 466 -5.05 16.73 13.27
C GLY A 466 -4.76 15.30 12.83
N PHE A 467 -4.90 15.10 11.52
CA PHE A 467 -4.70 13.84 10.82
C PHE A 467 -3.50 13.94 9.87
N SER A 468 -2.65 12.91 9.79
CA SER A 468 -1.52 12.86 8.85
C SER A 468 -0.53 14.01 9.10
N LEU A 469 -0.36 14.95 8.15
CA LEU A 469 0.41 16.18 8.39
C LEU A 469 -0.17 17.03 9.53
N GLY A 470 -1.50 17.05 9.69
CA GLY A 470 -2.15 17.69 10.83
C GLY A 470 -1.79 17.00 12.15
N GLY A 471 -1.52 15.69 12.14
CA GLY A 471 -1.02 14.94 13.29
C GLY A 471 0.40 15.38 13.66
N ASN A 472 1.28 15.57 12.66
CA ASN A 472 2.62 16.14 12.85
C ASN A 472 2.56 17.56 13.45
N LEU A 473 1.70 18.42 12.89
CA LEU A 473 1.45 19.76 13.43
C LEU A 473 0.95 19.68 14.88
N THR A 474 0.01 18.79 15.18
CA THR A 474 -0.59 18.66 16.52
C THR A 474 0.44 18.18 17.55
N ALA A 475 1.30 17.22 17.19
CA ALA A 475 2.44 16.81 18.02
C ALA A 475 3.36 18.01 18.31
N HIS A 476 3.69 18.81 17.30
CA HIS A 476 4.52 19.98 17.50
C HIS A 476 3.84 21.09 18.34
N ILE A 477 2.52 21.30 18.18
CA ILE A 477 1.72 22.19 19.04
C ILE A 477 1.78 21.75 20.49
N GLY A 478 1.75 20.44 20.77
CA GLY A 478 1.91 19.90 22.12
C GLY A 478 3.22 20.31 22.78
N LEU A 479 4.32 20.39 22.02
CA LEU A 479 5.62 20.86 22.51
C LEU A 479 5.67 22.39 22.65
N LYS A 480 5.15 23.12 21.65
CA LYS A 480 5.35 24.57 21.53
C LYS A 480 4.30 25.41 22.26
N ARG A 481 3.08 24.89 22.41
CA ARG A 481 1.89 25.63 22.89
C ARG A 481 1.11 24.89 23.98
N ALA A 482 1.80 24.15 24.84
CA ALA A 482 1.21 23.53 26.04
C ALA A 482 0.62 24.56 27.03
N ASP A 483 0.97 25.84 26.88
CA ASP A 483 0.39 26.99 27.59
C ASP A 483 -1.01 27.38 27.08
N VAL A 484 -1.42 26.92 25.90
CA VAL A 484 -2.73 27.22 25.30
C VAL A 484 -3.57 25.96 25.09
N PHE A 485 -2.94 24.84 24.75
CA PHE A 485 -3.59 23.56 24.47
C PHE A 485 -3.01 22.45 25.35
N GLN A 486 -3.85 21.70 26.05
CA GLN A 486 -3.39 20.57 26.87
C GLN A 486 -4.03 19.23 26.48
N ASN A 487 -4.88 19.18 25.46
CA ASN A 487 -5.43 17.93 24.93
C ASN A 487 -5.04 17.77 23.45
N MET A 488 -4.26 16.75 23.11
CA MET A 488 -3.71 16.53 21.77
C MET A 488 -4.34 15.31 21.12
N ALA A 489 -5.16 15.48 20.07
CA ALA A 489 -5.66 14.39 19.25
C ALA A 489 -4.77 14.21 18.02
N ILE A 490 -3.86 13.26 18.09
CA ILE A 490 -2.87 12.97 17.04
C ILE A 490 -3.33 11.71 16.30
N LEU A 491 -3.82 11.86 15.07
CA LEU A 491 -4.36 10.75 14.28
C LEU A 491 -3.44 10.45 13.09
N SER A 492 -2.97 9.21 12.99
CA SER A 492 -2.09 8.70 11.91
C SER A 492 -0.98 9.69 11.52
N PRO A 493 -0.13 10.15 12.46
CA PRO A 493 0.76 11.26 12.23
C PRO A 493 1.89 10.92 11.24
N TYR A 494 2.10 11.79 10.25
CA TYR A 494 3.28 11.71 9.36
C TYR A 494 4.40 12.62 9.90
N ILE A 495 5.22 12.10 10.82
CA ILE A 495 6.31 12.86 11.44
C ILE A 495 7.59 12.64 10.64
N SER A 496 7.97 13.61 9.82
CA SER A 496 9.21 13.56 9.04
C SER A 496 10.43 14.14 9.78
N ALA A 497 10.20 14.91 10.84
CA ALA A 497 11.23 15.63 11.56
C ALA A 497 11.66 14.86 12.82
N GLU A 498 12.83 14.24 12.77
CA GLU A 498 13.44 13.46 13.86
C GLU A 498 13.47 14.21 15.20
N TRP A 499 13.77 15.52 15.15
CA TRP A 499 13.88 16.35 16.33
C TRP A 499 12.57 16.47 17.14
N ILE A 500 11.40 16.15 16.57
CA ILE A 500 10.13 16.13 17.34
C ILE A 500 10.19 15.02 18.39
N PHE A 501 10.66 13.83 18.03
CA PHE A 501 10.81 12.72 18.98
C PHE A 501 11.83 13.07 20.05
N ASP A 502 12.99 13.60 19.64
CA ASP A 502 14.06 14.02 20.56
C ASP A 502 13.54 15.10 21.53
N SER A 503 12.77 16.06 21.03
CA SER A 503 12.18 17.13 21.84
C SER A 503 11.26 16.59 22.94
N TYR A 504 10.43 15.59 22.63
CA TYR A 504 9.60 14.93 23.66
C TYR A 504 10.45 14.15 24.68
N GLN A 505 11.54 13.53 24.24
CA GLN A 505 12.46 12.81 25.13
C GLN A 505 13.29 13.74 26.02
N GLU A 506 13.64 14.94 25.55
CA GLU A 506 14.51 15.88 26.26
C GLU A 506 13.74 16.86 27.15
N THR A 507 12.56 17.30 26.69
CA THR A 507 11.75 18.28 27.41
C THR A 507 11.25 17.71 28.75
N SER A 508 11.24 18.52 29.81
CA SER A 508 10.56 18.15 31.05
C SER A 508 9.07 17.88 30.75
N PRO A 509 8.42 16.86 31.36
CA PRO A 509 7.04 16.52 31.03
C PRO A 509 6.11 17.73 31.05
N LEU A 510 5.48 17.99 29.90
CA LEU A 510 4.49 19.06 29.73
C LEU A 510 3.13 18.61 30.30
N PRO A 511 2.26 19.54 30.74
CA PRO A 511 0.94 19.20 31.27
C PRO A 511 -0.07 18.89 30.16
N ILE A 512 0.28 17.99 29.24
CA ILE A 512 -0.55 17.61 28.10
C ILE A 512 -1.06 16.18 28.25
N LYS A 513 -2.28 15.96 27.78
CA LYS A 513 -2.97 14.67 27.67
C LYS A 513 -3.14 14.34 26.18
N ILE A 514 -2.87 13.11 25.79
CA ILE A 514 -2.68 12.75 24.38
C ILE A 514 -3.59 11.58 24.00
N PHE A 515 -4.30 11.71 22.90
CA PHE A 515 -4.92 10.62 22.16
C PHE A 515 -4.08 10.38 20.91
N LEU A 516 -3.61 9.15 20.73
CA LEU A 516 -2.83 8.76 19.55
C LEU A 516 -3.52 7.58 18.88
N GLY A 517 -4.11 7.81 17.72
CA GLY A 517 -4.80 6.78 16.93
C GLY A 517 -4.05 6.48 15.64
N HIS A 518 -3.94 5.21 15.23
CA HIS A 518 -3.43 4.85 13.90
C HIS A 518 -3.96 3.48 13.44
N GLY A 519 -3.79 3.17 12.15
CA GLY A 519 -4.20 1.88 11.58
C GLY A 519 -3.01 0.95 11.27
N THR A 520 -3.16 -0.36 11.43
CA THR A 520 -2.08 -1.34 11.14
C THR A 520 -1.72 -1.44 9.65
N TYR A 521 -2.59 -0.98 8.76
CA TYR A 521 -2.30 -0.86 7.32
C TYR A 521 -1.76 0.53 6.92
N ASP A 522 -1.53 1.40 7.90
CA ASP A 522 -0.86 2.69 7.72
C ASP A 522 0.68 2.53 7.85
N ASN A 523 1.43 3.58 7.55
CA ASN A 523 2.85 3.68 7.90
C ASN A 523 3.01 3.85 9.43
N GLN A 524 3.15 2.73 10.11
CA GLN A 524 3.15 2.66 11.57
C GLN A 524 4.39 3.26 12.24
N ALA A 525 5.49 3.47 11.49
CA ALA A 525 6.80 3.75 12.08
C ALA A 525 6.81 5.01 12.96
N ALA A 526 6.15 6.09 12.51
CA ALA A 526 6.08 7.33 13.27
C ALA A 526 5.14 7.20 14.49
N SER A 527 3.97 6.59 14.32
CA SER A 527 2.98 6.38 15.38
C SER A 527 3.54 5.54 16.52
N ILE A 528 4.14 4.40 16.21
CA ILE A 528 4.74 3.48 17.20
C ILE A 528 5.88 4.18 17.94
N ARG A 529 6.78 4.86 17.22
CA ARG A 529 7.90 5.57 17.87
C ARG A 529 7.41 6.71 18.76
N LEU A 530 6.37 7.44 18.34
CA LEU A 530 5.78 8.50 19.15
C LEU A 530 5.13 7.91 20.40
N ARG A 531 4.34 6.85 20.28
CA ARG A 531 3.76 6.11 21.41
C ARG A 531 4.84 5.75 22.42
N ASP A 532 5.87 5.03 21.98
CA ASP A 532 6.95 4.55 22.86
C ASP A 532 7.68 5.72 23.55
N THR A 533 7.90 6.81 22.82
CA THR A 533 8.51 8.04 23.36
C THR A 533 7.63 8.66 24.44
N LEU A 534 6.33 8.79 24.20
CA LEU A 534 5.38 9.41 25.12
C LEU A 534 5.15 8.55 26.37
N GLU A 535 5.03 7.24 26.22
CA GLU A 535 4.90 6.27 27.32
C GLU A 535 6.14 6.27 28.21
N ALA A 536 7.33 6.18 27.61
CA ALA A 536 8.59 6.20 28.34
C ALA A 536 8.77 7.51 29.15
N LYS A 537 8.22 8.61 28.65
CA LYS A 537 8.25 9.91 29.31
C LYS A 537 7.16 10.08 30.38
N GLY A 538 6.16 9.20 30.39
CA GLY A 538 5.07 9.18 31.37
C GLY A 538 3.94 10.17 31.08
N TYR A 539 3.72 10.53 29.81
CA TYR A 539 2.56 11.34 29.43
C TYR A 539 1.25 10.55 29.62
N PRO A 540 0.15 11.21 30.06
CA PRO A 540 -1.19 10.64 29.94
C PRO A 540 -1.53 10.37 28.47
N LEU A 541 -1.57 9.10 28.10
CA LEU A 541 -1.77 8.64 26.72
C LEU A 541 -2.91 7.64 26.63
N LEU A 542 -3.82 7.83 25.67
CA LEU A 542 -4.68 6.77 25.14
C LEU A 542 -4.20 6.47 23.72
N TYR A 543 -3.66 5.27 23.52
CA TYR A 543 -3.24 4.77 22.22
C TYR A 543 -4.31 3.82 21.66
N VAL A 544 -4.75 4.08 20.44
CA VAL A 544 -5.74 3.26 19.72
C VAL A 544 -5.12 2.77 18.41
N GLU A 545 -5.25 1.48 18.16
CA GLU A 545 -4.79 0.82 16.95
C GLU A 545 -5.94 0.04 16.34
N THR A 546 -6.15 0.17 15.03
CA THR A 546 -7.24 -0.46 14.28
C THR A 546 -6.71 -1.27 13.09
N HIS A 547 -7.42 -2.30 12.65
CA HIS A 547 -7.07 -3.02 11.41
C HIS A 547 -7.54 -2.25 10.15
N ALA A 548 -7.16 -0.98 10.06
CA ALA A 548 -7.45 -0.10 8.93
C ALA A 548 -6.17 0.61 8.47
N GLY A 549 -6.25 1.39 7.38
CA GLY A 549 -5.11 2.12 6.86
C GLY A 549 -5.17 3.64 7.04
N HIS A 550 -4.53 4.37 6.13
CA HIS A 550 -4.32 5.81 6.22
C HIS A 550 -5.50 6.60 5.64
N SER A 551 -6.69 6.46 6.23
CA SER A 551 -7.91 6.99 5.62
C SER A 551 -8.87 7.69 6.58
N PHE A 552 -9.77 8.49 5.99
CA PHE A 552 -10.84 9.15 6.74
C PHE A 552 -11.82 8.16 7.34
N GLY A 553 -12.04 7.00 6.72
CA GLY A 553 -12.87 5.96 7.33
C GLY A 553 -12.29 5.43 8.65
N ASN A 554 -10.97 5.28 8.74
CA ASN A 554 -10.29 4.95 10.00
C ASN A 554 -10.39 6.09 11.02
N VAL A 555 -9.97 7.28 10.61
CA VAL A 555 -9.95 8.49 11.45
C VAL A 555 -11.32 8.81 12.03
N ARG A 556 -12.37 8.80 11.20
CA ARG A 556 -13.77 9.01 11.58
C ARG A 556 -14.22 7.99 12.63
N GLY A 557 -13.77 6.74 12.51
CA GLY A 557 -14.09 5.66 13.45
C GLY A 557 -13.44 5.78 14.83
N MET A 558 -12.46 6.66 15.01
CA MET A 558 -11.77 6.89 16.30
C MET A 558 -12.21 8.19 16.99
N LEU A 559 -13.05 9.00 16.35
CA LEU A 559 -13.42 10.32 16.87
C LEU A 559 -14.23 10.24 18.17
N ASP A 560 -15.03 9.20 18.36
CA ASP A 560 -15.81 9.00 19.57
C ASP A 560 -14.95 8.66 20.77
N ASP A 561 -14.05 7.68 20.66
CA ASP A 561 -13.09 7.35 21.71
C ASP A 561 -12.24 8.58 22.09
N MET A 562 -11.81 9.35 21.09
CA MET A 562 -11.04 10.58 21.30
C MET A 562 -11.84 11.67 22.04
N LEU A 563 -13.07 11.95 21.63
CA LEU A 563 -13.92 12.95 22.27
C LEU A 563 -14.31 12.52 23.70
N ILE A 564 -14.63 11.24 23.91
CA ILE A 564 -14.91 10.68 25.24
C ILE A 564 -13.67 10.77 26.12
N TYR A 565 -12.48 10.49 25.59
CA TYR A 565 -11.25 10.56 26.37
C TYR A 565 -10.98 11.97 26.91
N PHE A 566 -11.23 13.02 26.12
CA PHE A 566 -11.00 14.40 26.57
C PHE A 566 -12.16 15.03 27.34
N PHE A 567 -13.40 14.74 26.95
CA PHE A 567 -14.59 15.48 27.37
C PHE A 567 -15.72 14.56 27.89
N GLY A 568 -15.40 13.31 28.20
CA GLY A 568 -16.34 12.33 28.75
C GLY A 568 -16.91 12.76 30.10
N LYS A 569 -18.18 12.42 30.33
CA LYS A 569 -18.93 12.69 31.55
C LYS A 569 -18.86 11.58 32.59
#